data_AF-A0A5J4NM98-F1
#
_entry.id   AF-A0A5J4NM98-F1
#
_cell.length_a   1.000
_cell.length_b   1.000
_cell.length_c   1.000
_cell.angle_alpha   90.00
_cell.angle_beta   90.00
_cell.angle_gamma   90.00
#
_symmetry.space_group_name_H-M   'P 1'
#
loop_
_entity.id
_entity.type
_entity.pdbx_description
1 polymer ?
#
loop_
_entity_poly.entity_id
_entity_poly.type
_entity_poly.pdbx_seq_one_letter_code
_entity_poly.pdbx_strand_id
1 'polypeptide(L)'
;ITTISTEKCGSFVVYIQGTKPKNAPVLLTVPDLGCDHTYYTKFVNAHMRGRFCWCHIELPGQTFDSTDWGSDFDNLQETEDVSTSGAEKLIKGAYPTMQELAEGIKTILEKLQ
;
A
#
# COMPACT_ATOMS: atom_id res chain seq x y z
N ILE A 1 12.74 -4.22 3.42
CA ILE A 1 11.32 -3.92 3.69
C ILE A 1 11.27 -2.44 4.00
N THR A 2 10.44 -1.68 3.31
CA THR A 2 10.36 -0.22 3.45
C THR A 2 8.90 0.17 3.59
N THR A 3 8.58 0.95 4.62
CA THR A 3 7.24 1.48 4.83
C THR A 3 7.15 2.89 4.24
N ILE A 4 6.13 3.14 3.42
CA ILE A 4 5.90 4.42 2.77
C ILE A 4 4.53 4.93 3.14
N SER A 5 4.51 6.02 3.92
CA SER A 5 3.28 6.72 4.27
C SER A 5 2.82 7.63 3.13
N THR A 6 1.51 7.62 2.92
CA THR A 6 0.79 8.48 1.98
C THR A 6 -0.24 9.30 2.74
N GLU A 7 -0.58 10.48 2.21
CA GLU A 7 -1.47 11.43 2.90
C GLU A 7 -2.91 10.92 2.99
N LYS A 8 -3.37 10.17 1.99
CA LYS A 8 -4.77 9.71 1.89
C LYS A 8 -4.97 8.25 2.25
N CYS A 9 -4.00 7.38 1.98
CA CYS A 9 -4.18 5.94 2.08
C CYS A 9 -3.47 5.32 3.30
N GLY A 10 -2.79 6.11 4.13
CA GLY A 10 -1.97 5.58 5.20
C GLY A 10 -0.67 4.96 4.67
N SER A 11 -0.17 3.94 5.36
CA SER A 11 1.17 3.38 5.13
C SER A 11 1.13 2.09 4.33
N PHE A 12 1.86 2.06 3.22
CA PHE A 12 2.10 0.86 2.43
C PHE A 12 3.42 0.21 2.84
N VAL A 13 3.47 -1.12 2.79
CA VAL A 13 4.69 -1.88 3.04
C VAL A 13 5.24 -2.42 1.74
N VAL A 14 6.52 -2.16 1.48
CA VAL A 14 7.17 -2.50 0.22
C VAL A 14 8.33 -3.47 0.45
N TYR A 15 8.33 -4.55 -0.33
CA TYR A 15 9.36 -5.58 -0.34
C TYR A 15 10.07 -5.56 -1.69
N ILE A 16 11.37 -5.26 -1.68
CA ILE A 16 12.19 -5.28 -2.88
C ILE A 16 12.90 -6.63 -2.97
N GLN A 17 12.71 -7.34 -4.08
CA GLN A 17 13.38 -8.61 -4.38
C GLN A 17 14.28 -8.45 -5.61
N GLY A 18 15.59 -8.65 -5.42
CA GLY A 18 16.60 -8.45 -6.46
C GLY A 18 17.25 -7.07 -6.41
N THR A 19 18.08 -6.76 -7.41
CA THR A 19 18.86 -5.51 -7.48
C THR A 19 18.21 -4.56 -8.47
N LYS A 20 17.93 -3.31 -8.05
CA LYS A 20 17.39 -2.27 -8.92
C LYS A 20 18.33 -2.03 -10.11
N PRO A 21 17.90 -2.31 -11.36
CA PRO A 21 18.70 -2.06 -12.54
C PRO A 21 18.75 -0.56 -12.86
N LYS A 22 19.84 -0.08 -13.48
CA LYS A 22 19.98 1.33 -13.88
C LYS A 22 19.03 1.74 -15.01
N ASN A 23 18.87 0.88 -16.02
CA ASN A 23 18.12 1.18 -17.26
C ASN A 23 17.08 0.10 -17.59
N ALA A 24 16.49 -0.54 -16.57
CA ALA A 24 15.44 -1.52 -16.80
C ALA A 24 14.25 -1.27 -15.86
N PRO A 25 13.04 -1.70 -16.25
CA PRO A 25 11.87 -1.53 -15.40
C PRO A 25 11.95 -2.40 -14.14
N VAL A 26 11.29 -1.93 -13.09
CA VAL A 26 10.99 -2.72 -11.89
C VAL A 26 9.60 -3.32 -12.08
N LEU A 27 9.46 -4.62 -11.81
CA LEU A 27 8.17 -5.30 -11.89
C LEU A 27 7.43 -5.14 -10.55
N LEU A 28 6.25 -4.54 -10.60
CA LEU A 28 5.44 -4.27 -9.41
C LEU A 28 4.37 -5.35 -9.25
N THR A 29 4.15 -5.80 -8.01
CA THR A 29 3.05 -6.73 -7.69
C THR A 29 2.23 -6.21 -6.53
N VAL A 30 0.91 -6.29 -6.65
CA VAL A 30 -0.04 -6.09 -5.56
C VAL A 30 -0.75 -7.43 -5.31
N PRO A 31 -0.67 -8.02 -4.11
CA PRO A 31 -1.41 -9.23 -3.75
C PRO A 31 -2.93 -9.04 -3.82
N ASP A 32 -3.63 -10.14 -4.08
CA ASP A 32 -5.08 -10.19 -3.96
C ASP A 32 -5.50 -10.25 -2.48
N LEU A 33 -6.78 -10.07 -2.21
CA LEU A 33 -7.36 -10.12 -0.87
C LEU A 33 -7.04 -11.44 -0.16
N GLY A 34 -6.59 -11.35 1.10
CA GLY A 34 -6.19 -12.50 1.91
C GLY A 34 -4.83 -13.11 1.54
N CYS A 35 -4.10 -12.50 0.60
CA CYS A 35 -2.72 -12.86 0.27
C CYS A 35 -1.74 -11.78 0.73
N ASP A 36 -0.50 -12.17 0.94
CA ASP A 36 0.62 -11.28 1.25
C ASP A 36 1.65 -11.29 0.10
N HIS A 37 2.72 -10.50 0.24
CA HIS A 37 3.81 -10.44 -0.75
C HIS A 37 4.45 -11.81 -1.00
N THR A 38 4.38 -12.75 -0.04
CA THR A 38 5.05 -14.05 -0.14
C THR A 38 4.46 -14.91 -1.26
N TYR A 39 3.19 -14.69 -1.61
CA TYR A 39 2.55 -15.35 -2.76
C TYR A 39 3.38 -15.18 -4.04
N TYR A 40 3.72 -13.92 -4.37
CA TYR A 40 4.53 -13.63 -5.54
C TYR A 40 6.01 -13.94 -5.31
N THR A 41 6.55 -13.70 -4.12
CA THR A 41 7.96 -14.01 -3.83
C THR A 41 8.27 -15.50 -4.07
N LYS A 42 7.36 -16.41 -3.68
CA LYS A 42 7.49 -17.86 -3.95
C LYS A 42 7.53 -18.14 -5.46
N PHE A 43 6.61 -17.54 -6.23
CA PHE A 43 6.58 -17.67 -7.68
C PHE A 43 7.88 -17.16 -8.34
N VAL A 44 8.34 -15.97 -7.94
CA VAL A 44 9.56 -15.36 -8.47
C VAL A 44 10.79 -16.21 -8.15
N ASN A 45 10.91 -16.69 -6.91
CA ASN A 45 12.02 -17.54 -6.50
C ASN A 45 12.09 -18.86 -7.29
N ALA A 46 10.93 -19.42 -7.64
CA ALA A 46 10.86 -20.68 -8.37
C ALA A 46 11.13 -20.51 -9.88
N HIS A 47 10.64 -19.43 -10.51
CA HIS A 47 10.59 -19.35 -11.98
C HIS A 47 11.39 -18.19 -12.61
N MET A 48 11.57 -17.10 -11.87
CA MET A 48 12.02 -15.81 -12.42
C MET A 48 13.24 -15.21 -11.70
N ARG A 49 13.96 -16.04 -10.93
CA ARG A 49 15.08 -15.63 -10.08
C ARG A 49 16.16 -14.91 -10.89
N GLY A 50 16.55 -13.72 -10.42
CA GLY A 50 17.68 -12.94 -10.95
C GLY A 50 17.44 -12.24 -12.29
N ARG A 51 16.26 -12.33 -12.90
CA ARG A 51 15.98 -11.68 -14.19
C ARG A 51 15.54 -10.23 -14.07
N PHE A 52 14.81 -9.90 -13.01
CA PHE A 52 14.22 -8.59 -12.78
C PHE A 52 14.37 -8.16 -11.32
N CYS A 53 14.28 -6.85 -11.08
CA CYS A 53 13.98 -6.33 -9.76
C CYS A 53 12.46 -6.31 -9.59
N TRP A 54 12.00 -6.82 -8.47
CA TRP A 54 10.58 -6.86 -8.12
C TRP A 54 10.31 -5.94 -6.93
N CYS A 55 9.18 -5.24 -7.01
CA CYS A 55 8.65 -4.39 -5.95
C CYS A 55 7.28 -4.95 -5.56
N HIS A 56 7.22 -5.69 -4.46
CA HIS A 56 5.98 -6.22 -3.92
C HIS A 56 5.41 -5.20 -2.94
N ILE A 57 4.19 -4.74 -3.22
CA ILE A 57 3.49 -3.74 -2.40
C ILE A 57 2.36 -4.44 -1.68
N GLU A 58 2.37 -4.35 -0.36
CA GLU A 58 1.23 -4.69 0.46
C GLU A 58 0.42 -3.43 0.76
N LEU A 59 -0.90 -3.58 0.64
CA LEU A 59 -1.84 -2.51 0.87
C LEU A 59 -1.90 -2.16 2.37
N PRO A 60 -2.33 -0.94 2.72
CA PRO A 60 -2.43 -0.50 4.11
C PRO A 60 -3.25 -1.48 4.95
N GLY A 61 -2.74 -1.88 6.11
CA GLY A 61 -3.45 -2.83 7.00
C GLY A 61 -3.61 -4.26 6.45
N GLN A 62 -2.90 -4.63 5.37
CA GLN A 62 -2.90 -5.99 4.83
C GLN A 62 -1.59 -6.75 5.07
N THR A 63 -0.61 -6.09 5.68
CA THR A 63 0.67 -6.72 6.06
C THR A 63 0.48 -7.62 7.28
N PHE A 64 1.30 -8.66 7.38
CA PHE A 64 1.34 -9.52 8.57
C PHE A 64 1.55 -8.68 9.85
N ASP A 65 0.74 -8.96 10.87
CA ASP A 65 0.77 -8.25 12.16
C ASP A 65 0.50 -6.74 12.06
N SER A 66 -0.21 -6.31 11.00
CA SER A 66 -0.68 -4.92 10.93
C SER A 66 -1.76 -4.66 11.97
N THR A 67 -1.73 -3.47 12.56
CA THR A 67 -2.81 -2.98 13.43
C THR A 67 -4.13 -2.88 12.67
N ASP A 68 -5.23 -3.16 13.36
CA ASP A 68 -6.57 -3.04 12.79
C ASP A 68 -6.80 -1.64 12.23
N TRP A 69 -7.41 -1.59 11.04
CA TRP A 69 -7.67 -0.32 10.39
C TRP A 69 -8.62 0.53 11.23
N GLY A 70 -8.14 1.69 11.64
CA GLY A 70 -8.92 2.67 12.38
C GLY A 70 -8.96 2.48 13.89
N SER A 71 -8.15 1.57 14.45
CA SER A 71 -7.92 1.50 15.91
C SER A 71 -7.47 2.84 16.52
N ASP A 72 -6.87 3.71 15.71
CA ASP A 72 -6.45 5.06 16.12
C ASP A 72 -7.61 6.08 16.13
N PHE A 73 -8.71 5.82 15.42
CA PHE A 73 -9.88 6.71 15.37
C PHE A 73 -10.82 6.54 16.56
N ASP A 74 -10.83 5.38 17.22
CA ASP A 74 -11.63 5.12 18.43
C ASP A 74 -11.23 6.02 19.62
N ASN A 75 -10.04 6.65 19.55
CA ASN A 75 -9.56 7.59 20.59
C ASN A 75 -9.86 9.07 20.29
N LEU A 76 -10.50 9.39 19.17
CA LEU A 76 -10.88 10.75 18.81
C LEU A 76 -12.39 10.95 19.07
N GLN A 77 -12.71 11.54 20.22
CA GLN A 77 -14.06 12.00 20.58
C GLN A 77 -14.73 12.68 19.37
N GLU A 78 -15.95 12.23 19.06
CA GLU A 78 -16.84 12.85 18.07
C GLU A 78 -16.96 14.35 18.34
N THR A 79 -16.27 15.17 17.55
CA THR A 79 -16.62 16.59 17.42
C THR A 79 -17.62 16.67 16.29
N GLU A 80 -18.90 16.69 16.66
CA GLU A 80 -19.99 17.11 15.78
C GLU A 80 -19.67 18.50 15.21
N ASP A 81 -19.57 18.62 13.88
CA ASP A 81 -19.76 19.91 13.22
C ASP A 81 -20.42 19.72 11.83
N VAL A 82 -21.70 20.07 11.85
CA VAL A 82 -22.58 20.74 10.87
C VAL A 82 -22.29 20.62 9.36
N SER A 83 -23.39 20.30 8.67
CA SER A 83 -23.66 20.23 7.23
C SER A 83 -23.11 21.35 6.33
N THR A 84 -22.45 20.95 5.23
CA THR A 84 -22.53 21.64 3.93
C THR A 84 -22.51 20.61 2.79
N SER A 85 -23.48 20.71 1.89
CA SER A 85 -23.71 19.84 0.74
C SER A 85 -22.60 19.92 -0.32
N GLY A 86 -22.09 18.78 -0.78
CA GLY A 86 -21.44 18.66 -2.10
C GLY A 86 -19.95 18.30 -2.16
N ALA A 87 -19.32 17.87 -1.07
CA ALA A 87 -17.98 17.27 -1.11
C ALA A 87 -18.05 15.86 -0.51
N GLU A 88 -17.45 14.88 -1.16
CA GLU A 88 -17.24 13.53 -0.61
C GLU A 88 -16.56 13.68 0.75
N LYS A 89 -17.34 13.55 1.81
CA LYS A 89 -16.88 13.66 3.18
C LYS A 89 -15.97 12.45 3.40
N LEU A 90 -14.65 12.67 3.39
CA LEU A 90 -13.69 11.66 3.79
C LEU A 90 -14.09 11.20 5.19
N ILE A 91 -14.73 10.03 5.31
CA ILE A 91 -15.15 9.50 6.59
C ILE A 91 -13.85 9.16 7.31
N LYS A 92 -13.55 9.86 8.41
CA LYS A 92 -12.38 9.60 9.24
C LYS A 92 -12.47 8.14 9.71
N GLY A 93 -11.56 7.29 9.22
CA GLY A 93 -11.61 5.83 9.46
C GLY A 93 -12.14 4.97 8.32
N ALA A 94 -12.68 5.53 7.25
CA ALA A 94 -12.97 4.75 6.06
C ALA A 94 -11.68 4.23 5.41
N TYR A 95 -11.70 2.96 5.02
CA TYR A 95 -10.63 2.38 4.24
C TYR A 95 -10.60 3.01 2.83
N PRO A 96 -9.42 3.24 2.23
CA PRO A 96 -9.33 3.91 0.94
C PRO A 96 -10.00 3.12 -0.19
N THR A 97 -10.58 3.83 -1.14
CA THR A 97 -11.14 3.23 -2.36
C THR A 97 -10.05 2.66 -3.26
N MET A 98 -10.41 1.77 -4.19
CA MET A 98 -9.45 1.19 -5.16
C MET A 98 -8.77 2.27 -6.01
N GLN A 99 -9.48 3.34 -6.35
CA GLN A 99 -8.94 4.49 -7.07
C GLN A 99 -7.87 5.20 -6.23
N GLU A 100 -8.17 5.49 -4.96
CA GLU A 100 -7.21 6.14 -4.05
C GLU A 100 -5.99 5.27 -3.79
N LEU A 101 -6.15 3.96 -3.62
CA LEU A 101 -5.03 3.03 -3.48
C LEU A 101 -4.12 3.05 -4.72
N ALA A 102 -4.71 3.11 -5.92
CA ALA A 102 -3.94 3.24 -7.16
C ALA A 102 -3.16 4.57 -7.22
N GLU A 103 -3.74 5.67 -6.75
CA GLU A 103 -3.03 6.95 -6.59
C GLU A 103 -1.89 6.84 -5.57
N GLY A 104 -2.11 6.16 -4.44
CA GLY A 104 -1.09 5.92 -3.42
C GLY A 104 0.11 5.13 -3.96
N ILE A 105 -0.14 4.12 -4.80
CA ILE A 105 0.92 3.36 -5.47
C ILE A 105 1.78 4.25 -6.38
N LYS A 106 1.18 5.25 -7.03
CA LYS A 106 1.96 6.22 -7.82
C LYS A 106 2.95 6.99 -6.94
N THR A 107 2.53 7.44 -5.76
CA THR A 107 3.42 8.12 -4.80
C THR A 107 4.56 7.21 -4.32
N ILE A 108 4.31 5.91 -4.16
CA ILE A 108 5.37 4.93 -3.83
C ILE A 108 6.42 4.89 -4.93
N LEU A 109 5.99 4.83 -6.19
CA LEU A 109 6.91 4.79 -7.33
C LEU A 109 7.78 6.05 -7.42
N GLU A 110 7.21 7.22 -7.16
CA GLU A 110 7.94 8.50 -7.12
C GLU A 110 9.00 8.53 -5.99
N LYS A 111 8.67 7.98 -4.81
CA LYS A 111 9.60 7.91 -3.67
C LYS A 111 10.70 6.86 -3.82
N LEU A 112 10.50 5.86 -4.69
CA LEU A 112 11.46 4.77 -4.93
C LEU A 112 12.43 5.06 -6.10
N GLN A 113 12.28 6.19 -6.81
CA GLN A 113 13.22 6.63 -7.86
C GLN A 113 14.57 7.02 -7.27
#